data_AF-A0A222EPU5-F1
#
_entry.id   AF-A0A222EPU5-F1
#
_cell.length_a   1.000
_cell.length_b   1.000
_cell.length_c   1.000
_cell.angle_alpha   90.00
_cell.angle_beta   90.00
_cell.angle_gamma   90.00
#
_symmetry.space_group_name_H-M   'P 1'
#
loop_
_entity.id
_entity.type
_entity.pdbx_description
1 polymer ?
#
loop_
_entity_poly.entity_id
_entity_poly.type
_entity_poly.pdbx_seq_one_letter_code
_entity_poly.pdbx_strand_id
1 'polypeptide(L)'
;MSIKLRNVTIDYGNFVAVNNLSMDIKTGELVSLLGPSGCGKSTTLNAIAGLIQITSGQILFDGIDVTHKSTQSRNIGLVFQNYALYPHLTVFQNIAFPLYQSKSFKNNVKKINNDINLKSKILKVAKHNKNIFVKINTVTSKIKIDIKEIRNALSSIEDWLITKSSVYINGFIDNLYNDNFEVFKNKQFSYLLDKVKLIYWQEYKNIFVNIFNDFNEELLKLDKNNEYYKQVNEIIKMIIKGINFDIKAFINSNIVLFKKALKSHMKSIESEISLAKTNAKQKGETFHFILSDEEYLLKQKEFDLKCEEFKVELVNEINSKIKLNIAKGAIDNIIDIIVNTKEELAFSTEEILQLQQETQLTTFKKEVRKAVEEVSERVEIQSQLFKKPAELSGGQQQRVAIARSIVKKPKILLLDEPLSNLDAKLRVSTREWIKKFQMETGITTVFVTHDQEEALSISDKIYVMSKGNLQQGDIPVNIYEKPSNLFVANFIGTPSMNFMENRINDRGEILINGKKMNSISRMRNRDVIIGIRPEHIRISQDTSTNDFLNDEEYETEIISYELLGKTNYVKLKFGDDVISVVFDSRLLTKLEYNQKLKISFLRNHLYIFSKDDDRKLLEVI
;
A
#
# COMPACT_ATOMS: atom_id res chain seq x y z
N MET A 1 -0.40 -1.31 4.89
CA MET A 1 0.26 0.00 4.84
C MET A 1 -0.64 0.85 3.97
N SER A 2 -1.23 1.90 4.53
CA SER A 2 -2.09 2.82 3.79
C SER A 2 -1.28 3.69 2.85
N ILE A 3 -1.92 4.16 1.78
CA ILE A 3 -1.33 5.08 0.81
C ILE A 3 -2.26 6.30 0.73
N LYS A 4 -1.69 7.49 0.89
CA LYS A 4 -2.43 8.75 0.73
C LYS A 4 -1.69 9.68 -0.21
N LEU A 5 -2.38 10.17 -1.24
CA LEU A 5 -1.91 11.21 -2.13
C LEU A 5 -2.62 12.50 -1.76
N ARG A 6 -1.86 13.59 -1.64
CA ARG A 6 -2.40 14.93 -1.35
C ARG A 6 -1.99 15.88 -2.47
N ASN A 7 -2.97 16.36 -3.23
CA ASN A 7 -2.81 17.42 -4.23
C ASN A 7 -1.68 17.15 -5.22
N VAL A 8 -1.49 15.88 -5.61
CA VAL A 8 -0.37 15.45 -6.45
C VAL A 8 -0.55 15.98 -7.86
N THR A 9 0.44 16.73 -8.34
CA THR A 9 0.52 17.22 -9.71
C THR A 9 1.79 16.75 -10.38
N ILE A 10 1.68 16.29 -11.62
CA ILE A 10 2.79 15.85 -12.46
C ILE A 10 2.65 16.59 -13.78
N ASP A 11 3.54 17.54 -13.98
CA ASP A 11 3.60 18.42 -15.14
C ASP A 11 4.95 18.25 -15.83
N TYR A 12 4.91 17.95 -17.13
CA TYR A 12 6.08 17.81 -17.99
C TYR A 12 6.47 19.12 -18.70
N GLY A 13 5.76 20.22 -18.41
CA GLY A 13 5.93 21.56 -18.97
C GLY A 13 5.11 21.79 -20.23
N ASN A 14 5.05 20.81 -21.14
CA ASN A 14 4.22 20.87 -22.34
C ASN A 14 2.81 20.30 -22.14
N PHE A 15 2.63 19.44 -21.14
CA PHE A 15 1.31 18.93 -20.74
C PHE A 15 1.31 18.50 -19.27
N VAL A 16 0.16 18.68 -18.62
CA VAL A 16 -0.10 18.20 -17.26
C VAL A 16 -0.64 16.78 -17.33
N ALA A 17 0.13 15.81 -16.84
CA ALA A 17 -0.23 14.39 -16.88
C ALA A 17 -1.16 13.97 -15.74
N VAL A 18 -0.98 14.58 -14.57
CA VAL A 18 -1.82 14.39 -13.37
C VAL A 18 -1.99 15.75 -12.72
N ASN A 19 -3.22 16.14 -12.42
CA ASN A 19 -3.55 17.46 -11.91
C ASN A 19 -4.28 17.35 -10.58
N ASN A 20 -3.68 17.89 -9.51
CA ASN A 20 -4.28 18.01 -8.18
C ASN A 20 -4.93 16.72 -7.64
N LEU A 21 -4.30 15.56 -7.86
CA LEU A 21 -4.85 14.27 -7.49
C LEU A 21 -4.75 14.05 -5.97
N SER A 22 -5.90 13.84 -5.33
CA SER A 22 -5.99 13.40 -3.94
C SER A 22 -6.75 12.10 -3.83
N MET A 23 -6.16 11.11 -3.15
CA MET A 23 -6.78 9.81 -2.94
C MET A 23 -6.29 9.15 -1.66
N ASP A 24 -7.11 8.26 -1.10
CA ASP A 24 -6.83 7.52 0.14
C ASP A 24 -7.08 6.03 -0.08
N ILE A 25 -6.09 5.21 0.28
CA ILE A 25 -6.09 3.75 0.12
C ILE A 25 -5.78 3.16 1.49
N LYS A 26 -6.73 2.38 2.02
CA LYS A 26 -6.61 1.78 3.34
C LYS A 26 -5.63 0.60 3.31
N THR A 27 -5.12 0.23 4.49
CA THR A 27 -4.27 -0.95 4.63
C THR A 27 -5.04 -2.20 4.20
N GLY A 28 -4.46 -2.94 3.26
CA GLY A 28 -4.99 -4.21 2.77
C GLY A 28 -6.10 -4.06 1.74
N GLU A 29 -6.35 -2.86 1.24
CA GLU A 29 -7.32 -2.61 0.17
C GLU A 29 -6.72 -2.91 -1.20
N LEU A 30 -7.52 -3.44 -2.13
CA LEU A 30 -7.21 -3.50 -3.56
C LEU A 30 -7.98 -2.38 -4.26
N VAL A 31 -7.23 -1.40 -4.78
CA VAL A 31 -7.78 -0.22 -5.43
C VAL A 31 -7.41 -0.21 -6.90
N SER A 32 -8.39 0.06 -7.77
CA SER A 32 -8.12 0.27 -9.20
C SER A 32 -8.03 1.74 -9.59
N LEU A 33 -7.04 2.08 -10.41
CA LEU A 33 -7.03 3.30 -11.21
C LEU A 33 -7.59 2.94 -12.60
N LEU A 34 -8.72 3.54 -12.95
CA LEU A 34 -9.48 3.25 -14.16
C LEU A 34 -9.63 4.50 -15.03
N GLY A 35 -9.64 4.35 -16.35
CA GLY A 35 -9.89 5.45 -17.28
C GLY A 35 -9.27 5.21 -18.66
N PRO A 36 -9.51 6.10 -19.63
CA PRO A 36 -9.02 5.96 -21.00
C PRO A 36 -7.49 6.09 -21.10
N SER A 37 -6.94 5.73 -22.24
CA SER A 37 -5.52 5.92 -22.54
C SER A 37 -5.10 7.38 -22.36
N GLY A 38 -3.94 7.60 -21.74
CA GLY A 38 -3.40 8.94 -21.50
C GLY A 38 -4.03 9.72 -20.34
N CYS A 39 -4.93 9.15 -19.53
CA CYS A 39 -5.56 9.89 -18.43
C CYS A 39 -4.71 10.03 -17.14
N GLY A 40 -3.47 9.54 -17.12
CA GLY A 40 -2.53 9.72 -15.99
C GLY A 40 -2.43 8.55 -15.00
N LYS A 41 -3.04 7.38 -15.28
CA LYS A 41 -3.04 6.20 -14.38
C LYS A 41 -1.65 5.64 -14.12
N SER A 42 -0.95 5.22 -15.18
CA SER A 42 0.40 4.66 -15.07
C SER A 42 1.40 5.70 -14.57
N THR A 43 1.20 6.98 -14.91
CA THR A 43 1.98 8.10 -14.36
C THR A 43 1.80 8.20 -12.84
N THR A 44 0.57 8.10 -12.36
CA THR A 44 0.24 8.08 -10.92
C THR A 44 0.86 6.87 -10.24
N LEU A 45 0.70 5.67 -10.80
CA LEU A 45 1.29 4.43 -10.27
C LEU A 45 2.83 4.53 -10.17
N ASN A 46 3.48 5.03 -11.22
CA ASN A 46 4.92 5.22 -11.27
C ASN A 46 5.41 6.29 -10.28
N ALA A 47 4.61 7.32 -10.02
CA ALA A 47 4.89 8.30 -8.97
C ALA A 47 4.79 7.68 -7.57
N ILE A 48 3.78 6.84 -7.30
CA ILE A 48 3.69 6.03 -6.07
C ILE A 48 4.91 5.10 -5.96
N ALA A 49 5.36 4.54 -7.08
CA ALA A 49 6.54 3.69 -7.13
C ALA A 49 7.86 4.44 -6.88
N GLY A 50 7.86 5.76 -7.03
CA GLY A 50 9.07 6.58 -6.99
C GLY A 50 9.94 6.45 -8.24
N LEU A 51 9.37 5.96 -9.35
CA LEU A 51 9.99 5.94 -10.67
C LEU A 51 9.88 7.30 -11.37
N ILE A 52 8.81 8.05 -11.07
CA ILE A 52 8.58 9.41 -11.54
C ILE A 52 8.53 10.33 -10.32
N GLN A 53 9.15 11.50 -10.42
CA GLN A 53 9.01 12.55 -9.42
C GLN A 53 7.77 13.39 -9.70
N ILE A 54 7.07 13.79 -8.65
CA ILE A 54 5.93 14.69 -8.76
C ILE A 54 6.41 16.14 -8.84
N THR A 55 5.66 16.98 -9.54
CA THR A 55 5.93 18.43 -9.64
C THR A 55 5.51 19.15 -8.36
N SER A 56 4.34 18.77 -7.80
CA SER A 56 3.86 19.29 -6.51
C SER A 56 2.94 18.29 -5.81
N GLY A 57 2.60 18.57 -4.54
CA GLY A 57 1.80 17.68 -3.69
C GLY A 57 2.66 16.70 -2.89
N GLN A 58 2.04 15.64 -2.36
CA GLN A 58 2.71 14.67 -1.50
C GLN A 58 2.18 13.24 -1.65
N ILE A 59 3.08 12.28 -1.41
CA ILE A 59 2.77 10.85 -1.32
C ILE A 59 3.15 10.36 0.08
N LEU A 60 2.19 9.80 0.80
CA LEU A 60 2.32 9.37 2.19
C LEU A 60 2.05 7.87 2.30
N PHE A 61 2.93 7.13 2.98
CA PHE A 61 2.71 5.72 3.35
C PHE A 61 2.58 5.60 4.86
N ASP A 62 1.44 5.10 5.37
CA ASP A 62 1.12 5.10 6.81
C ASP A 62 1.35 6.49 7.46
N GLY A 63 1.05 7.58 6.73
CA GLY A 63 1.26 8.97 7.19
C GLY A 63 2.69 9.50 7.03
N ILE A 64 3.65 8.68 6.61
CA ILE A 64 5.05 9.09 6.39
C ILE A 64 5.24 9.60 4.97
N ASP A 65 5.78 10.81 4.80
CA ASP A 65 6.09 11.36 3.47
C ASP A 65 7.20 10.55 2.78
N VAL A 66 6.88 10.00 1.61
CA VAL A 66 7.78 9.23 0.77
C VAL A 66 8.09 9.91 -0.56
N THR A 67 7.60 11.13 -0.77
CA THR A 67 7.68 11.87 -2.04
C THR A 67 9.09 11.88 -2.64
N HIS A 68 10.10 12.15 -1.82
CA HIS A 68 11.51 12.20 -2.27
C HIS A 68 12.31 10.91 -1.97
N LYS A 69 11.66 9.87 -1.45
CA LYS A 69 12.29 8.57 -1.23
C LYS A 69 12.47 7.82 -2.55
N SER A 70 13.62 7.19 -2.73
CA SER A 70 13.89 6.34 -3.90
C SER A 70 13.02 5.07 -3.87
N THR A 71 12.75 4.50 -5.04
CA THR A 71 11.97 3.25 -5.22
C THR A 71 12.40 2.14 -4.25
N GLN A 72 13.70 1.94 -4.07
CA GLN A 72 14.25 0.88 -3.21
C GLN A 72 13.94 1.11 -1.73
N SER A 73 13.89 2.38 -1.30
CA SER A 73 13.58 2.76 0.08
C SER A 73 12.08 2.78 0.39
N ARG A 74 11.22 2.69 -0.64
CA ARG A 74 9.76 2.60 -0.49
C ARG A 74 9.26 1.18 -0.19
N ASN A 75 10.10 0.16 -0.36
CA ASN A 75 9.81 -1.26 -0.06
C ASN A 75 8.47 -1.77 -0.65
N ILE A 76 8.30 -1.54 -1.95
CA ILE A 76 7.11 -1.92 -2.73
C ILE A 76 7.43 -3.08 -3.68
N GLY A 77 6.41 -3.85 -4.06
CA GLY A 77 6.42 -4.72 -5.23
C GLY A 77 5.82 -3.99 -6.43
N LEU A 78 6.43 -4.10 -7.60
CA LEU A 78 5.91 -3.54 -8.85
C LEU A 78 5.92 -4.61 -9.94
N VAL A 79 4.81 -4.72 -10.66
CA VAL A 79 4.64 -5.59 -11.83
C VAL A 79 4.29 -4.71 -13.01
N PHE A 80 5.10 -4.81 -14.06
CA PHE A 80 4.92 -4.07 -15.31
C PHE A 80 4.02 -4.83 -16.28
N GLN A 81 3.41 -4.10 -17.22
CA GLN A 81 2.60 -4.63 -18.32
C GLN A 81 3.29 -5.76 -19.11
N ASN A 82 4.56 -5.57 -19.48
CA ASN A 82 5.34 -6.58 -20.22
C ASN A 82 6.00 -7.65 -19.33
N TYR A 83 5.55 -7.80 -18.08
CA TYR A 83 6.09 -8.66 -17.00
C TYR A 83 7.53 -8.35 -16.57
N ALA A 84 8.33 -7.74 -17.45
CA ALA A 84 9.73 -7.38 -17.30
C ALA A 84 10.61 -8.55 -16.80
N LEU A 85 10.30 -9.79 -17.18
CA LEU A 85 11.07 -10.98 -16.80
C LEU A 85 12.40 -11.02 -17.55
N TYR A 86 13.44 -11.54 -16.91
CA TYR A 86 14.73 -11.75 -17.55
C TYR A 86 14.66 -13.03 -18.41
N PRO A 87 14.72 -12.93 -19.75
CA PRO A 87 14.43 -14.05 -20.65
C PRO A 87 15.49 -15.16 -20.60
N HIS A 88 16.73 -14.79 -20.26
CA HIS A 88 17.87 -15.70 -20.17
C HIS A 88 17.95 -16.43 -18.81
N LEU A 89 17.17 -15.99 -17.82
CA LEU A 89 17.13 -16.60 -16.49
C LEU A 89 15.96 -17.56 -16.37
N THR A 90 16.12 -18.62 -15.57
CA THR A 90 15.00 -19.51 -15.22
C THR A 90 13.97 -18.79 -14.35
N VAL A 91 12.79 -19.39 -14.16
CA VAL A 91 11.78 -18.90 -13.22
C VAL A 91 12.34 -18.77 -11.81
N PHE A 92 13.05 -19.79 -11.33
CA PHE A 92 13.73 -19.74 -10.03
C PHE A 92 14.67 -18.55 -9.93
N GLN A 93 15.51 -18.34 -10.95
CA GLN A 93 16.48 -17.25 -10.97
C GLN A 93 15.80 -15.87 -11.03
N ASN A 94 14.70 -15.73 -11.79
CA ASN A 94 13.89 -14.52 -11.83
C ASN A 94 13.34 -14.17 -10.45
N ILE A 95 12.75 -15.14 -9.74
CA ILE A 95 12.19 -14.93 -8.39
C ILE A 95 13.30 -14.70 -7.37
N ALA A 96 14.45 -15.38 -7.49
CA ALA A 96 15.56 -15.25 -6.55
C ALA A 96 16.33 -13.94 -6.68
N PHE A 97 16.37 -13.33 -7.88
CA PHE A 97 17.21 -12.18 -8.20
C PHE A 97 17.09 -11.01 -7.20
N PRO A 98 15.89 -10.56 -6.79
CA PRO A 98 15.75 -9.49 -5.81
C PRO A 98 16.38 -9.81 -4.46
N LEU A 99 16.39 -11.08 -4.02
CA LEU A 99 16.99 -11.51 -2.76
C LEU A 99 18.51 -11.39 -2.77
N TYR A 100 19.16 -11.72 -3.89
CA TYR A 100 20.61 -11.54 -4.07
C TYR A 100 21.05 -10.07 -3.94
N GLN A 101 20.18 -9.14 -4.34
CA GLN A 101 20.41 -7.70 -4.23
C GLN A 101 19.98 -7.10 -2.87
N SER A 102 19.35 -7.90 -2.01
CA SER A 102 18.80 -7.43 -0.75
C SER A 102 19.83 -7.48 0.38
N LYS A 103 20.24 -6.30 0.88
CA LYS A 103 21.09 -6.18 2.08
C LYS A 103 20.36 -6.68 3.33
N SER A 104 19.07 -6.39 3.46
CA SER A 104 18.26 -6.83 4.61
C SER A 104 18.14 -8.36 4.65
N PHE A 105 17.93 -9.01 3.50
CA PHE A 105 17.87 -10.46 3.41
C PHE A 105 19.20 -11.11 3.79
N LYS A 106 20.33 -10.60 3.27
CA LYS A 106 21.68 -11.05 3.65
C LYS A 106 21.93 -10.95 5.16
N ASN A 107 21.50 -9.87 5.79
CA ASN A 107 21.61 -9.69 7.24
C ASN A 107 20.73 -10.68 8.00
N ASN A 108 19.54 -11.00 7.51
CA ASN A 108 18.66 -12.00 8.12
C ASN A 108 19.29 -13.41 8.10
N VAL A 109 19.94 -13.81 7.01
CA VAL A 109 20.66 -15.10 6.95
C VAL A 109 21.79 -15.15 7.99
N LYS A 110 22.55 -14.06 8.17
CA LYS A 110 23.57 -13.98 9.22
C LYS A 110 22.98 -14.17 10.61
N LYS A 111 21.81 -13.58 10.85
CA LYS A 111 21.09 -13.72 12.12
C LYS A 111 20.66 -15.16 12.39
N ILE A 112 20.08 -15.85 11.39
CA ILE A 112 19.73 -17.27 11.49
C ILE A 112 20.96 -18.12 11.87
N ASN A 113 22.10 -17.88 11.21
CA ASN A 113 23.33 -18.61 11.51
C ASN A 113 23.90 -18.30 12.90
N ASN A 114 23.72 -17.07 13.40
CA ASN A 114 24.08 -16.73 14.78
C ASN A 114 23.22 -17.51 15.79
N ASP A 115 21.91 -17.64 15.53
CA ASP A 115 21.00 -18.42 16.37
C ASP A 115 21.36 -19.92 16.39
N ILE A 116 21.68 -20.49 15.23
CA ILE A 116 22.13 -21.89 15.09
C ILE A 116 23.44 -22.12 15.85
N ASN A 117 24.42 -21.23 15.71
CA ASN A 117 25.69 -21.29 16.44
C ASN A 117 25.51 -21.21 17.96
N LEU A 118 24.56 -20.41 18.43
CA LEU A 118 24.25 -20.34 19.86
C LEU A 118 23.72 -21.68 20.36
N LYS A 119 22.76 -22.28 19.65
CA LYS A 119 22.17 -23.58 20.01
C LYS A 119 23.21 -24.70 20.02
N SER A 120 24.14 -24.70 19.06
CA SER A 120 25.22 -25.71 18.99
C SER A 120 26.21 -25.60 20.16
N LYS A 121 26.53 -24.38 20.60
CA LYS A 121 27.37 -24.20 21.80
C LYS A 121 26.66 -24.63 23.08
N ILE A 122 25.37 -24.31 23.24
CA ILE A 122 24.57 -24.76 24.39
C ILE A 122 24.62 -26.30 24.49
N LEU A 123 24.50 -27.01 23.37
CA LEU A 123 24.61 -28.47 23.33
C LEU A 123 25.97 -28.98 23.79
N LYS A 124 27.07 -28.32 23.40
CA LYS A 124 28.43 -28.68 23.82
C LYS A 124 28.65 -28.49 25.33
N VAL A 125 28.18 -27.36 25.88
CA VAL A 125 28.33 -27.05 27.31
C VAL A 125 27.51 -27.99 28.17
N ALA A 126 26.31 -28.33 27.72
CA ALA A 126 25.50 -29.32 28.40
C ALA A 126 26.13 -30.72 28.41
N LYS A 127 27.19 -31.00 27.63
CA LYS A 127 27.82 -32.33 27.48
C LYS A 127 26.79 -33.46 27.24
N HIS A 128 25.75 -33.18 26.46
CA HIS A 128 24.62 -34.09 26.23
C HIS A 128 23.74 -34.43 27.45
N ASN A 129 23.85 -33.66 28.55
CA ASN A 129 22.86 -33.65 29.63
C ASN A 129 21.62 -32.87 29.17
N LYS A 130 20.54 -33.61 28.94
CA LYS A 130 19.24 -33.12 28.48
C LYS A 130 18.62 -32.14 29.46
N ASN A 131 18.71 -32.38 30.77
CA ASN A 131 18.15 -31.47 31.78
C ASN A 131 18.85 -30.10 31.76
N ILE A 132 20.19 -30.10 31.72
CA ILE A 132 20.97 -28.86 31.62
C ILE A 132 20.67 -28.15 30.29
N PHE A 133 20.63 -28.88 29.17
CA PHE A 133 20.30 -28.31 27.87
C PHE A 133 18.91 -27.68 27.84
N VAL A 134 17.88 -28.37 28.31
CA VAL A 134 16.50 -27.85 28.35
C VAL A 134 16.42 -26.61 29.23
N LYS A 135 17.03 -26.63 30.41
CA LYS A 135 17.04 -25.47 31.31
C LYS A 135 17.77 -24.27 30.70
N ILE A 136 18.98 -24.44 30.15
CA ILE A 136 19.73 -23.36 29.48
C ILE A 136 18.96 -22.84 28.27
N ASN A 137 18.37 -23.72 27.46
CA ASN A 137 17.60 -23.33 26.28
C ASN A 137 16.30 -22.61 26.67
N THR A 138 15.68 -22.98 27.79
CA THR A 138 14.50 -22.30 28.36
C THR A 138 14.87 -20.89 28.80
N VAL A 139 15.98 -20.72 29.54
CA VAL A 139 16.46 -19.39 29.92
C VAL A 139 16.85 -18.57 28.69
N THR A 140 17.54 -19.16 27.72
CA THR A 140 17.90 -18.50 26.46
C THR A 140 16.65 -18.05 25.68
N SER A 141 15.61 -18.88 25.65
CA SER A 141 14.34 -18.55 25.00
C SER A 141 13.58 -17.46 25.74
N LYS A 142 13.57 -17.51 27.09
CA LYS A 142 13.02 -16.45 27.93
C LYS A 142 13.74 -15.13 27.70
N ILE A 143 15.06 -15.12 27.66
CA ILE A 143 15.86 -13.94 27.27
C ILE A 143 15.44 -13.41 25.89
N LYS A 144 15.24 -14.29 24.89
CA LYS A 144 14.77 -13.86 23.56
C LYS A 144 13.36 -13.25 23.60
N ILE A 145 12.46 -13.79 24.42
CA ILE A 145 11.12 -13.23 24.64
C ILE A 145 11.24 -11.88 25.33
N ASP A 146 12.00 -11.78 26.42
CA ASP A 146 12.22 -10.54 27.16
C ASP A 146 12.85 -9.47 26.24
N ILE A 147 13.81 -9.83 25.37
CA ILE A 147 14.36 -8.91 24.35
C ILE A 147 13.29 -8.47 23.35
N LYS A 148 12.39 -9.38 22.95
CA LYS A 148 11.27 -9.05 22.05
C LYS A 148 10.29 -8.10 22.74
N GLU A 149 9.99 -8.33 24.01
CA GLU A 149 9.16 -7.44 24.82
C GLU A 149 9.81 -6.07 25.02
N ILE A 150 11.12 -6.03 25.31
CA ILE A 150 11.90 -4.79 25.35
C ILE A 150 11.82 -4.08 23.99
N ARG A 151 11.98 -4.80 22.87
CA ARG A 151 11.84 -4.20 21.53
C ARG A 151 10.44 -3.66 21.29
N ASN A 152 9.40 -4.36 21.73
CA ASN A 152 8.02 -3.90 21.61
C ASN A 152 7.77 -2.67 22.48
N ALA A 153 8.28 -2.67 23.72
CA ALA A 153 8.23 -1.52 24.63
C ALA A 153 8.95 -0.32 23.99
N LEU A 154 10.12 -0.52 23.40
CA LEU A 154 10.85 0.51 22.67
C LEU A 154 10.07 1.01 21.45
N SER A 155 9.44 0.13 20.68
CA SER A 155 8.55 0.55 19.59
C SER A 155 7.40 1.39 20.12
N SER A 156 6.80 1.01 21.25
CA SER A 156 5.71 1.78 21.86
C SER A 156 6.18 3.14 22.42
N ILE A 157 7.43 3.22 22.89
CA ILE A 157 8.05 4.48 23.33
C ILE A 157 8.34 5.36 22.11
N GLU A 158 8.84 4.78 21.01
CA GLU A 158 9.04 5.48 19.75
C GLU A 158 7.71 6.02 19.19
N ASP A 159 6.65 5.20 19.18
CA ASP A 159 5.31 5.61 18.74
C ASP A 159 4.73 6.70 19.64
N TRP A 160 4.89 6.57 20.96
CA TRP A 160 4.49 7.61 21.93
C TRP A 160 5.23 8.92 21.68
N LEU A 161 6.56 8.86 21.49
CA LEU A 161 7.38 10.04 21.22
C LEU A 161 6.99 10.66 19.89
N ILE A 162 6.79 9.86 18.83
CA ILE A 162 6.33 10.34 17.52
C ILE A 162 4.98 11.02 17.68
N THR A 163 4.02 10.42 18.37
CA THR A 163 2.68 10.98 18.55
C THR A 163 2.75 12.31 19.30
N LYS A 164 3.44 12.34 20.44
CA LYS A 164 3.58 13.53 21.29
C LYS A 164 4.33 14.65 20.58
N SER A 165 5.47 14.33 19.97
CA SER A 165 6.25 15.31 19.20
C SER A 165 5.50 15.78 17.96
N SER A 166 4.72 14.93 17.28
CA SER A 166 3.93 15.34 16.12
C SER A 166 2.87 16.37 16.49
N VAL A 167 2.17 16.19 17.63
CA VAL A 167 1.18 17.18 18.11
C VAL A 167 1.86 18.52 18.39
N TYR A 168 3.00 18.50 19.08
CA TYR A 168 3.78 19.71 19.34
C TYR A 168 4.32 20.34 18.06
N ILE A 169 4.92 19.56 17.16
CA ILE A 169 5.50 20.03 15.90
C ILE A 169 4.42 20.64 15.01
N ASN A 170 3.23 20.04 14.93
CA ASN A 170 2.11 20.62 14.19
C ASN A 170 1.71 21.99 14.78
N GLY A 171 1.47 22.07 16.09
CA GLY A 171 1.16 23.35 16.73
C GLY A 171 2.28 24.39 16.59
N PHE A 172 3.54 23.95 16.67
CA PHE A 172 4.70 24.81 16.46
C PHE A 172 4.77 25.32 15.01
N ILE A 173 4.51 24.47 14.02
CA ILE A 173 4.51 24.84 12.60
C ILE A 173 3.32 25.72 12.24
N ASP A 174 2.14 25.49 12.81
CA ASP A 174 0.97 26.34 12.60
C ASP A 174 1.17 27.74 13.21
N ASN A 175 1.91 27.83 14.31
CA ASN A 175 2.34 29.13 14.86
C ASN A 175 3.46 29.80 14.04
N LEU A 176 4.20 29.05 13.22
CA LEU A 176 5.26 29.57 12.36
C LEU A 176 4.73 30.07 11.01
N TYR A 177 3.65 29.48 10.48
CA TYR A 177 3.14 29.73 9.14
C TYR A 177 1.62 29.77 9.06
N ASN A 178 1.09 30.73 8.29
CA ASN A 178 -0.30 30.82 7.84
C ASN A 178 -0.60 29.73 6.78
N ASP A 179 -1.88 29.56 6.44
CA ASP A 179 -2.42 28.45 5.64
C ASP A 179 -1.88 28.33 4.21
N ASN A 180 -1.17 29.33 3.69
CA ASN A 180 -0.68 29.36 2.31
C ASN A 180 0.57 28.50 2.03
N PHE A 181 1.08 27.74 3.02
CA PHE A 181 2.38 27.06 2.93
C PHE A 181 2.36 25.56 3.29
N GLU A 182 1.27 24.83 3.02
CA GLU A 182 1.13 23.40 3.40
C GLU A 182 2.32 22.52 3.00
N VAL A 183 2.89 22.70 1.80
CA VAL A 183 4.05 21.90 1.34
C VAL A 183 5.27 22.14 2.23
N PHE A 184 5.57 23.41 2.54
CA PHE A 184 6.65 23.77 3.45
C PHE A 184 6.39 23.29 4.87
N LYS A 185 5.16 23.49 5.38
CA LYS A 185 4.72 22.99 6.69
C LYS A 185 5.00 21.49 6.81
N ASN A 186 4.61 20.70 5.81
CA ASN A 186 4.79 19.24 5.87
C ASN A 186 6.25 18.78 5.71
N LYS A 187 7.06 19.50 4.91
CA LYS A 187 8.50 19.20 4.79
C LYS A 187 9.26 19.57 6.05
N GLN A 188 8.92 20.69 6.66
CA GLN A 188 9.48 21.09 7.94
C GLN A 188 9.00 20.18 9.07
N PHE A 189 7.75 19.73 9.03
CA PHE A 189 7.26 18.69 9.94
C PHE A 189 8.12 17.45 9.83
N SER A 190 8.37 16.96 8.62
CA SER A 190 9.23 15.80 8.38
C SER A 190 10.66 16.02 8.88
N TYR A 191 11.23 17.21 8.66
CA TYR A 191 12.56 17.57 9.17
C TYR A 191 12.63 17.59 10.70
N LEU A 192 11.69 18.27 11.36
CA LEU A 192 11.65 18.41 12.82
C LEU A 192 11.36 17.05 13.49
N LEU A 193 10.48 16.24 12.89
CA LEU A 193 10.19 14.91 13.37
C LEU A 193 11.42 13.99 13.26
N ASP A 194 12.14 14.03 12.14
CA ASP A 194 13.38 13.27 11.98
C ASP A 194 14.51 13.78 12.89
N LYS A 195 14.48 15.06 13.28
CA LYS A 195 15.40 15.62 14.29
C LYS A 195 15.12 15.03 15.67
N VAL A 196 13.85 14.97 16.08
CA VAL A 196 13.43 14.31 17.33
C VAL A 196 13.77 12.82 17.31
N LYS A 197 13.52 12.12 16.20
CA LYS A 197 13.91 10.70 16.06
C LYS A 197 15.41 10.50 16.15
N LEU A 198 16.23 11.40 15.58
CA LEU A 198 17.68 11.30 15.71
C LEU A 198 18.13 11.37 17.17
N ILE A 199 17.56 12.30 17.95
CA ILE A 199 17.82 12.42 19.39
C ILE A 199 17.41 11.14 20.11
N TYR A 200 16.22 10.61 19.83
CA TYR A 200 15.76 9.34 20.36
C TYR A 200 16.76 8.20 20.11
N TRP A 201 17.19 8.02 18.86
CA TRP A 201 18.11 6.95 18.50
C TRP A 201 19.53 7.15 19.09
N GLN A 202 19.94 8.40 19.35
CA GLN A 202 21.20 8.71 20.03
C GLN A 202 21.12 8.39 21.52
N GLU A 203 20.07 8.78 22.22
CA GLU A 203 19.91 8.46 23.64
C GLU A 203 19.69 6.98 23.86
N TYR A 204 18.88 6.34 23.00
CA TYR A 204 18.73 4.90 23.03
C TYR A 204 20.08 4.17 22.85
N LYS A 205 20.96 4.68 22.00
CA LYS A 205 22.34 4.18 21.88
C LYS A 205 23.13 4.33 23.18
N ASN A 206 23.06 5.49 23.83
CA ASN A 206 23.78 5.76 25.07
C ASN A 206 23.33 4.81 26.19
N ILE A 207 22.01 4.68 26.39
CA ILE A 207 21.42 3.78 27.37
C ILE A 207 21.85 2.34 27.09
N PHE A 208 21.80 1.91 25.83
CA PHE A 208 22.20 0.55 25.46
C PHE A 208 23.69 0.28 25.68
N VAL A 209 24.56 1.25 25.42
CA VAL A 209 25.99 1.16 25.72
C VAL A 209 26.22 1.02 27.22
N ASN A 210 25.53 1.80 28.04
CA ASN A 210 25.65 1.72 29.50
C ASN A 210 25.21 0.36 30.04
N ILE A 211 24.03 -0.13 29.62
CA ILE A 211 23.53 -1.47 29.98
C ILE A 211 24.54 -2.56 29.64
N PHE A 212 25.17 -2.44 28.47
CA PHE A 212 26.16 -3.41 28.02
C PHE A 212 27.44 -3.38 28.86
N ASN A 213 27.86 -2.19 29.28
CA ASN A 213 29.00 -2.03 30.17
C ASN A 213 28.71 -2.64 31.54
N ASP A 214 27.55 -2.35 32.13
CA ASP A 214 27.11 -2.93 33.41
C ASP A 214 27.09 -4.46 33.35
N PHE A 215 26.62 -5.02 32.22
CA PHE A 215 26.62 -6.46 31.99
C PHE A 215 28.03 -7.06 31.92
N ASN A 216 28.96 -6.39 31.23
CA ASN A 216 30.35 -6.84 31.15
C ASN A 216 31.06 -6.77 32.51
N GLU A 217 30.74 -5.77 33.32
CA GLU A 217 31.26 -5.65 34.68
C GLU A 217 30.78 -6.77 35.60
N GLU A 218 29.48 -7.10 35.58
CA GLU A 218 28.95 -8.23 36.36
C GLU A 218 29.56 -9.57 35.90
N LEU A 219 29.77 -9.75 34.59
CA LEU A 219 30.48 -10.92 34.05
C LEU A 219 31.93 -11.06 34.55
N LEU A 220 32.62 -9.94 34.81
CA LEU A 220 34.00 -9.96 35.29
C LEU A 220 34.12 -10.43 36.75
N LYS A 221 33.04 -10.36 37.53
CA LYS A 221 32.99 -10.80 38.94
C LYS A 221 32.91 -12.33 39.10
N LEU A 222 32.66 -13.08 38.03
CA LEU A 222 32.54 -14.53 38.06
C LEU A 222 33.91 -15.23 38.10
N ASP A 223 34.01 -16.31 38.88
CA ASP A 223 35.26 -17.06 39.05
C ASP A 223 35.72 -17.73 37.74
N LYS A 224 36.93 -17.40 37.29
CA LYS A 224 37.49 -17.77 35.98
C LYS A 224 38.20 -19.14 35.99
N ASN A 225 38.35 -19.77 37.16
CA ASN A 225 39.19 -20.95 37.32
C ASN A 225 38.51 -22.28 37.00
N ASN A 226 37.19 -22.32 36.89
CA ASN A 226 36.45 -23.54 36.58
C ASN A 226 36.15 -23.66 35.06
N GLU A 227 36.51 -24.80 34.46
CA GLU A 227 36.38 -25.06 33.02
C GLU A 227 34.92 -24.96 32.53
N TYR A 228 33.97 -25.34 33.37
CA TYR A 228 32.53 -25.19 33.10
C TYR A 228 32.15 -23.71 32.99
N TYR A 229 32.69 -22.85 33.87
CA TYR A 229 32.44 -21.41 33.83
C TYR A 229 33.03 -20.74 32.58
N LYS A 230 34.18 -21.20 32.08
CA LYS A 230 34.75 -20.68 30.82
C LYS A 230 33.80 -20.89 29.64
N GLN A 231 33.21 -22.08 29.52
CA GLN A 231 32.29 -22.41 28.43
C GLN A 231 30.94 -21.67 28.53
N VAL A 232 30.46 -21.49 29.77
CA VAL A 232 29.22 -20.74 30.07
C VAL A 232 29.40 -19.26 29.78
N ASN A 233 30.55 -18.70 30.16
CA ASN A 233 30.93 -17.34 29.83
C ASN A 233 31.00 -17.13 28.31
N GLU A 234 31.43 -18.13 27.52
CA GLU A 234 31.34 -18.06 26.06
C GLU A 234 29.90 -18.02 25.53
N ILE A 235 28.97 -18.82 26.09
CA ILE A 235 27.55 -18.79 25.73
C ILE A 235 26.99 -17.40 26.02
N ILE A 236 27.23 -16.89 27.22
CA ILE A 236 26.75 -15.58 27.65
C ILE A 236 27.33 -14.49 26.75
N LYS A 237 28.64 -14.50 26.48
CA LYS A 237 29.29 -13.59 25.51
C LYS A 237 28.68 -13.67 24.12
N MET A 238 28.25 -14.86 23.65
CA MET A 238 27.58 -15.00 22.36
C MET A 238 26.16 -14.46 22.35
N ILE A 239 25.39 -14.69 23.42
CA ILE A 239 24.06 -14.11 23.61
C ILE A 239 24.19 -12.58 23.55
N ILE A 240 25.10 -12.03 24.36
CA ILE A 240 25.45 -10.60 24.39
C ILE A 240 25.89 -10.10 23.02
N LYS A 241 26.79 -10.82 22.34
CA LYS A 241 27.31 -10.41 21.01
C LYS A 241 26.22 -10.45 19.95
N GLY A 242 25.29 -11.40 20.02
CA GLY A 242 24.12 -11.48 19.14
C GLY A 242 23.16 -10.30 19.38
N ILE A 243 22.85 -10.04 20.65
CA ILE A 243 22.04 -8.89 21.09
C ILE A 243 22.69 -7.58 20.60
N ASN A 244 23.99 -7.42 20.82
CA ASN A 244 24.74 -6.22 20.42
C ASN A 244 24.83 -6.10 18.90
N PHE A 245 25.07 -7.18 18.16
CA PHE A 245 25.11 -7.12 16.70
C PHE A 245 23.76 -6.66 16.13
N ASP A 246 22.66 -7.24 16.58
CA ASP A 246 21.31 -6.88 16.14
C ASP A 246 20.97 -5.44 16.51
N ILE A 247 21.22 -5.04 17.76
CA ILE A 247 20.86 -3.73 18.28
C ILE A 247 21.78 -2.64 17.70
N LYS A 248 23.09 -2.86 17.67
CA LYS A 248 24.06 -1.90 17.10
C LYS A 248 23.88 -1.73 15.59
N ALA A 249 23.59 -2.81 14.84
CA ALA A 249 23.30 -2.69 13.42
C ALA A 249 22.00 -1.89 13.18
N PHE A 250 20.97 -2.17 13.96
CA PHE A 250 19.68 -1.49 13.88
C PHE A 250 19.80 0.00 14.26
N ILE A 251 20.36 0.32 15.43
CA ILE A 251 20.59 1.69 15.89
C ILE A 251 21.45 2.48 14.90
N ASN A 252 22.62 1.95 14.53
CA ASN A 252 23.51 2.70 13.63
C ASN A 252 22.89 2.89 12.25
N SER A 253 22.12 1.90 11.75
CA SER A 253 21.40 2.06 10.49
C SER A 253 20.38 3.18 10.55
N ASN A 254 19.63 3.30 11.65
CA ASN A 254 18.62 4.35 11.83
C ASN A 254 19.28 5.72 12.00
N ILE A 255 20.33 5.84 12.82
CA ILE A 255 21.10 7.09 12.95
C ILE A 255 21.64 7.56 11.60
N VAL A 256 22.25 6.67 10.82
CA VAL A 256 22.78 7.02 9.48
C VAL A 256 21.64 7.42 8.54
N LEU A 257 20.51 6.70 8.58
CA LEU A 257 19.33 6.98 7.77
C LEU A 257 18.74 8.36 8.11
N PHE A 258 18.53 8.68 9.38
CA PHE A 258 18.00 9.98 9.81
C PHE A 258 18.97 11.13 9.56
N LYS A 259 20.29 10.93 9.75
CA LYS A 259 21.28 11.95 9.34
C LYS A 259 21.22 12.25 7.84
N LYS A 260 21.07 11.21 7.02
CA LYS A 260 20.92 11.35 5.56
C LYS A 260 19.59 12.01 5.21
N ALA A 261 18.51 11.65 5.89
CA ALA A 261 17.19 12.23 5.72
C ALA A 261 17.20 13.73 6.06
N LEU A 262 17.74 14.13 7.22
CA LEU A 262 17.89 15.52 7.64
C LEU A 262 18.64 16.36 6.59
N LYS A 263 19.77 15.86 6.08
CA LYS A 263 20.51 16.54 5.01
C LYS A 263 19.68 16.68 3.73
N SER A 264 18.87 15.67 3.40
CA SER A 264 17.97 15.69 2.25
C SER A 264 16.81 16.66 2.44
N HIS A 265 16.18 16.66 3.61
CA HIS A 265 15.08 17.56 3.96
C HIS A 265 15.55 19.01 3.96
N MET A 266 16.70 19.30 4.58
CA MET A 266 17.27 20.65 4.60
C MET A 266 17.56 21.18 3.19
N LYS A 267 18.19 20.37 2.33
CA LYS A 267 18.37 20.72 0.92
C LYS A 267 17.06 20.96 0.19
N SER A 268 16.05 20.14 0.47
CA SER A 268 14.72 20.31 -0.15
C SER A 268 14.05 21.60 0.32
N ILE A 269 14.11 21.92 1.62
CA ILE A 269 13.56 23.14 2.20
C ILE A 269 14.27 24.36 1.60
N GLU A 270 15.60 24.37 1.57
CA GLU A 270 16.40 25.44 0.95
C GLU A 270 16.03 25.64 -0.53
N SER A 271 15.89 24.55 -1.28
CA SER A 271 15.52 24.62 -2.69
C SER A 271 14.12 25.21 -2.91
N GLU A 272 13.15 24.82 -2.07
CA GLU A 272 11.80 25.39 -2.16
C GLU A 272 11.75 26.84 -1.73
N ILE A 273 12.47 27.24 -0.68
CA ILE A 273 12.56 28.65 -0.27
C ILE A 273 13.15 29.47 -1.42
N SER A 274 14.18 28.95 -2.10
CA SER A 274 14.78 29.62 -3.27
C SER A 274 13.78 29.75 -4.43
N LEU A 275 12.99 28.71 -4.70
CA LEU A 275 11.95 28.71 -5.72
C LEU A 275 10.83 29.69 -5.38
N ALA A 276 10.36 29.70 -4.14
CA ALA A 276 9.32 30.62 -3.68
C ALA A 276 9.77 32.09 -3.75
N LYS A 277 11.02 32.38 -3.33
CA LYS A 277 11.64 33.71 -3.50
C LYS A 277 11.73 34.11 -4.97
N THR A 278 12.09 33.18 -5.86
CA THR A 278 12.20 33.43 -7.30
C THR A 278 10.83 33.69 -7.93
N ASN A 279 9.82 32.91 -7.57
CA ASN A 279 8.45 33.06 -8.07
C ASN A 279 7.80 34.37 -7.61
N ALA A 280 7.99 34.77 -6.36
CA ALA A 280 7.52 36.06 -5.87
C ALA A 280 8.17 37.20 -6.67
N LYS A 281 9.50 37.14 -6.87
CA LYS A 281 10.25 38.14 -7.66
C LYS A 281 9.76 38.21 -9.12
N GLN A 282 9.41 37.09 -9.74
CA GLN A 282 8.85 37.06 -11.10
C GLN A 282 7.45 37.68 -11.20
N LYS A 283 6.65 37.61 -10.13
CA LYS A 283 5.33 38.24 -10.03
C LYS A 283 5.38 39.72 -9.62
N GLY A 284 6.57 40.27 -9.36
CA GLY A 284 6.73 41.61 -8.81
C GLY A 284 6.33 41.72 -7.32
N GLU A 285 6.18 40.58 -6.64
CA GLU A 285 5.81 40.48 -5.24
C GLU A 285 7.07 40.25 -4.37
N THR A 286 7.08 40.79 -3.15
CA THR A 286 8.09 40.44 -2.16
C THR A 286 7.71 39.16 -1.44
N PHE A 287 8.61 38.18 -1.43
CA PHE A 287 8.43 36.98 -0.62
C PHE A 287 8.56 37.37 0.86
N HIS A 288 7.42 37.54 1.53
CA HIS A 288 7.37 37.67 2.97
C HIS A 288 7.21 36.29 3.58
N PHE A 289 8.30 35.78 4.13
CA PHE A 289 8.19 34.75 5.16
C PHE A 289 7.44 35.37 6.33
N ILE A 290 6.53 34.62 6.95
CA ILE A 290 5.62 35.16 7.98
C ILE A 290 6.39 35.64 9.22
N LEU A 291 7.62 35.16 9.37
CA LEU A 291 8.58 35.56 10.38
C LEU A 291 9.83 36.13 9.72
N SER A 292 10.47 37.10 10.36
CA SER A 292 11.83 37.53 10.00
C SER A 292 12.84 36.40 10.24
N ASP A 293 14.01 36.47 9.58
CA ASP A 293 15.09 35.49 9.80
C ASP A 293 15.52 35.42 11.28
N GLU A 294 15.46 36.55 12.00
CA GLU A 294 15.75 36.62 13.43
C GLU A 294 14.68 35.93 14.30
N GLU A 295 13.39 36.16 14.01
CA GLU A 295 12.28 35.50 14.72
C GLU A 295 12.25 34.00 14.44
N TYR A 296 12.55 33.59 13.20
CA TYR A 296 12.67 32.18 12.84
C TYR A 296 13.80 31.50 13.63
N LEU A 297 14.96 32.16 13.75
CA LEU A 297 16.08 31.66 14.54
C LEU A 297 15.73 31.56 16.03
N LEU A 298 14.97 32.52 16.57
CA LEU A 298 14.48 32.49 17.94
C LEU A 298 13.54 31.30 18.17
N LYS A 299 12.59 31.09 17.27
CA LYS A 299 11.67 29.93 17.31
C LYS A 299 12.41 28.61 17.15
N GLN A 300 13.47 28.57 16.35
CA GLN A 300 14.31 27.39 16.21
C GLN A 300 15.03 27.05 17.53
N LYS A 301 15.50 28.06 18.28
CA LYS A 301 16.04 27.86 19.63
C LYS A 301 14.98 27.36 20.61
N GLU A 302 13.74 27.86 20.53
CA GLU A 302 12.61 27.37 21.33
C GLU A 302 12.33 25.88 21.06
N PHE A 303 12.37 25.47 19.80
CA PHE A 303 12.25 24.07 19.41
C PHE A 303 13.41 23.20 19.97
N ASP A 304 14.64 23.71 19.92
CA ASP A 304 15.81 23.01 20.44
C ASP A 304 15.74 22.83 21.96
N LEU A 305 15.23 23.83 22.69
CA LEU A 305 14.91 23.71 24.12
C LEU A 305 13.84 22.63 24.37
N LYS A 306 12.77 22.60 23.56
CA LYS A 306 11.75 21.55 23.67
C LYS A 306 12.31 20.15 23.39
N CYS A 307 13.29 20.04 22.49
CA CYS A 307 13.98 18.78 22.25
C CYS A 307 14.73 18.27 23.49
N GLU A 308 15.31 19.17 24.29
CA GLU A 308 15.94 18.79 25.56
C GLU A 308 14.89 18.33 26.60
N GLU A 309 13.70 18.93 26.62
CA GLU A 309 12.59 18.43 27.45
C GLU A 309 12.13 17.03 27.01
N PHE A 310 11.91 16.83 25.71
CA PHE A 310 11.54 15.52 25.16
C PHE A 310 12.62 14.48 25.46
N LYS A 311 13.89 14.87 25.47
CA LYS A 311 14.99 14.01 25.84
C LYS A 311 14.89 13.55 27.30
N VAL A 312 14.62 14.44 28.24
CA VAL A 312 14.44 14.10 29.65
C VAL A 312 13.24 13.16 29.84
N GLU A 313 12.10 13.50 29.23
CA GLU A 313 10.90 12.66 29.28
C GLU A 313 11.13 11.28 28.66
N LEU A 314 11.85 11.22 27.54
CA LEU A 314 12.22 9.98 26.88
C LEU A 314 13.06 9.09 27.81
N VAL A 315 14.09 9.65 28.44
CA VAL A 315 14.94 8.89 29.37
C VAL A 315 14.10 8.35 30.53
N ASN A 316 13.16 9.15 31.05
CA ASN A 316 12.25 8.73 32.12
C ASN A 316 11.31 7.59 31.66
N GLU A 317 10.73 7.69 30.46
CA GLU A 317 9.88 6.63 29.91
C GLU A 317 10.64 5.35 29.58
N ILE A 318 11.89 5.47 29.12
CA ILE A 318 12.76 4.32 28.94
C ILE A 318 13.03 3.66 30.30
N ASN A 319 13.39 4.44 31.32
CA ASN A 319 13.68 3.90 32.65
C ASN A 319 12.44 3.30 33.35
N SER A 320 11.25 3.88 33.14
CA SER A 320 10.00 3.38 33.74
C SER A 320 9.53 2.08 33.10
N LYS A 321 9.59 1.99 31.76
CA LYS A 321 9.08 0.84 31.00
C LYS A 321 10.09 -0.28 30.83
N ILE A 322 11.39 0.02 30.89
CA ILE A 322 12.46 -0.97 30.74
C ILE A 322 13.08 -1.25 32.11
N LYS A 323 12.62 -2.32 32.76
CA LYS A 323 13.26 -2.84 33.97
C LYS A 323 14.53 -3.61 33.59
N LEU A 324 15.70 -3.02 33.82
CA LEU A 324 17.01 -3.56 33.41
C LEU A 324 17.50 -4.78 34.22
N ASN A 325 16.77 -5.21 35.25
CA ASN A 325 17.12 -6.37 36.09
C ASN A 325 17.05 -7.72 35.35
N ILE A 326 16.49 -7.77 34.14
CA ILE A 326 16.36 -8.98 33.32
C ILE A 326 17.73 -9.61 33.04
N ALA A 327 18.73 -8.76 32.77
CA ALA A 327 20.04 -9.21 32.31
C ALA A 327 20.83 -9.88 33.45
N LYS A 328 20.81 -9.28 34.64
CA LYS A 328 21.43 -9.84 35.85
C LYS A 328 20.72 -11.11 36.33
N GLY A 329 19.39 -11.09 36.39
CA GLY A 329 18.61 -12.28 36.74
C GLY A 329 18.79 -13.44 35.75
N ALA A 330 18.99 -13.15 34.47
CA ALA A 330 19.30 -14.17 33.47
C ALA A 330 20.68 -14.81 33.67
N ILE A 331 21.70 -14.01 34.01
CA ILE A 331 23.04 -14.51 34.36
C ILE A 331 22.95 -15.41 35.59
N ASP A 332 22.31 -14.92 36.66
CA ASP A 332 22.17 -15.65 37.92
C ASP A 332 21.43 -16.98 37.72
N ASN A 333 20.34 -16.96 36.94
CA ASN A 333 19.59 -18.18 36.61
C ASN A 333 20.41 -19.17 35.79
N ILE A 334 21.19 -18.70 34.81
CA ILE A 334 22.07 -19.59 34.01
C ILE A 334 23.10 -20.23 34.94
N ILE A 335 23.78 -19.43 35.78
CA ILE A 335 24.79 -19.91 36.74
C ILE A 335 24.17 -20.93 37.70
N ASP A 336 23.03 -20.62 38.29
CA ASP A 336 22.32 -21.51 39.21
C ASP A 336 21.98 -22.85 38.55
N ILE A 337 21.46 -22.83 37.32
CA ILE A 337 21.19 -24.05 36.54
C ILE A 337 22.46 -24.90 36.38
N ILE A 338 23.60 -24.28 36.13
CA ILE A 338 24.86 -24.99 35.87
C ILE A 338 25.46 -25.54 37.16
N VAL A 339 25.42 -24.79 38.25
CA VAL A 339 26.06 -25.15 39.52
C VAL A 339 25.22 -26.16 40.30
N ASN A 340 23.89 -26.01 40.29
CA ASN A 340 23.00 -26.74 41.19
C ASN A 340 22.26 -27.92 40.53
N THR A 341 22.40 -28.15 39.21
CA THR A 341 21.79 -29.33 38.57
C THR A 341 22.65 -30.58 38.79
N LYS A 342 22.26 -31.42 39.74
CA LYS A 342 22.94 -32.68 40.09
C LYS A 342 22.48 -33.92 39.28
N GLU A 343 21.33 -33.84 38.62
CA GLU A 343 20.76 -34.99 37.87
C GLU A 343 21.25 -35.02 36.42
N GLU A 344 21.80 -36.18 36.02
CA GLU A 344 22.23 -36.45 34.65
C GLU A 344 21.17 -37.26 33.90
N LEU A 345 20.47 -36.60 32.97
CA LEU A 345 19.61 -37.27 31.98
C LEU A 345 20.30 -37.17 30.62
N ALA A 346 20.63 -38.30 30.00
CA ALA A 346 21.21 -38.31 28.66
C ALA A 346 20.13 -38.11 27.58
N PHE A 347 20.50 -37.51 26.45
CA PHE A 347 19.66 -37.54 25.24
C PHE A 347 19.57 -38.95 24.66
N SER A 348 18.43 -39.29 24.06
CA SER A 348 18.35 -40.48 23.22
C SER A 348 19.16 -40.29 21.93
N THR A 349 19.52 -41.39 21.27
CA THR A 349 20.27 -41.37 20.00
C THR A 349 19.51 -40.60 18.91
N GLU A 350 18.19 -40.73 18.86
CA GLU A 350 17.32 -39.99 17.92
C GLU A 350 17.30 -38.49 18.23
N GLU A 351 17.24 -38.11 19.51
CA GLU A 351 17.26 -36.70 19.93
C GLU A 351 18.59 -36.02 19.61
N ILE A 352 19.71 -36.74 19.81
CA ILE A 352 21.03 -36.24 19.42
C ILE A 352 21.08 -36.02 17.91
N LEU A 353 20.58 -36.97 17.12
CA LEU A 353 20.57 -36.86 15.66
C LEU A 353 19.74 -35.65 15.19
N GLN A 354 18.56 -35.45 15.78
CA GLN A 354 17.70 -34.30 15.45
C GLN A 354 18.37 -32.97 15.82
N LEU A 355 18.96 -32.87 17.02
CA LEU A 355 19.69 -31.67 17.45
C LEU A 355 20.92 -31.39 16.58
N GLN A 356 21.62 -32.44 16.13
CA GLN A 356 22.73 -32.31 15.19
C GLN A 356 22.27 -31.80 13.83
N GLN A 357 21.09 -32.21 13.34
CA GLN A 357 20.51 -31.68 12.09
C GLN A 357 20.09 -30.21 12.23
N GLU A 358 19.44 -29.84 13.33
CA GLU A 358 18.98 -28.47 13.60
C GLU A 358 20.13 -27.47 13.86
N THR A 359 21.29 -27.98 14.28
CA THR A 359 22.50 -27.17 14.51
C THR A 359 23.37 -27.01 13.26
N GLN A 360 22.92 -27.50 12.10
CA GLN A 360 23.60 -27.25 10.83
C GLN A 360 23.37 -25.84 10.33
N LEU A 361 24.46 -25.10 10.12
CA LEU A 361 24.42 -23.75 9.55
C LEU A 361 23.74 -23.76 8.19
N THR A 362 22.89 -22.76 7.97
CA THR A 362 22.27 -22.53 6.67
C THR A 362 23.21 -21.69 5.79
N THR A 363 23.08 -21.84 4.48
CA THR A 363 23.81 -21.00 3.53
C THR A 363 22.86 -19.97 2.94
N PHE A 364 23.41 -18.85 2.46
CA PHE A 364 22.64 -17.85 1.74
C PHE A 364 21.83 -18.47 0.57
N LYS A 365 22.45 -19.40 -0.17
CA LYS A 365 21.78 -20.12 -1.27
C LYS A 365 20.60 -20.97 -0.77
N LYS A 366 20.75 -21.64 0.39
CA LYS A 366 19.68 -22.47 0.99
C LYS A 366 18.49 -21.61 1.42
N GLU A 367 18.73 -20.46 2.05
CA GLU A 367 17.65 -19.53 2.44
C GLU A 367 16.97 -18.87 1.24
N VAL A 368 17.73 -18.52 0.18
CA VAL A 368 17.15 -18.06 -1.08
C VAL A 368 16.23 -19.13 -1.67
N ARG A 369 16.68 -20.38 -1.71
CA ARG A 369 15.88 -21.50 -2.23
C ARG A 369 14.58 -21.66 -1.45
N LYS A 370 14.64 -21.66 -0.11
CA LYS A 370 13.46 -21.75 0.75
C LYS A 370 12.47 -20.60 0.51
N ALA A 371 12.96 -19.37 0.38
CA ALA A 371 12.10 -18.21 0.12
C ALA A 371 11.46 -18.27 -1.27
N VAL A 372 12.18 -18.75 -2.29
CA VAL A 372 11.64 -18.95 -3.64
C VAL A 372 10.59 -20.07 -3.64
N GLU A 373 10.85 -21.18 -2.96
CA GLU A 373 9.92 -22.30 -2.81
C GLU A 373 8.62 -21.84 -2.14
N GLU A 374 8.70 -21.13 -1.00
CA GLU A 374 7.54 -20.57 -0.27
C GLU A 374 6.68 -19.68 -1.19
N VAL A 375 7.30 -18.79 -1.96
CA VAL A 375 6.58 -17.86 -2.81
C VAL A 375 6.02 -18.56 -4.06
N SER A 376 6.78 -19.49 -4.63
CA SER A 376 6.34 -20.25 -5.80
C SER A 376 5.14 -21.14 -5.51
N GLU A 377 5.00 -21.60 -4.26
CA GLU A 377 3.81 -22.31 -3.78
C GLU A 377 2.59 -21.41 -3.79
N ARG A 378 2.70 -20.24 -3.14
CA ARG A 378 1.61 -19.26 -3.03
C ARG A 378 1.11 -18.76 -4.39
N VAL A 379 1.98 -18.72 -5.40
CA VAL A 379 1.58 -18.31 -6.76
C VAL A 379 1.31 -19.48 -7.70
N GLU A 380 1.36 -20.71 -7.21
CA GLU A 380 1.10 -21.95 -7.96
C GLU A 380 2.03 -22.13 -9.18
N ILE A 381 3.33 -21.86 -9.02
CA ILE A 381 4.34 -21.93 -10.10
C ILE A 381 5.52 -22.88 -9.82
N GLN A 382 5.46 -23.65 -8.71
CA GLN A 382 6.51 -24.57 -8.27
C GLN A 382 7.02 -25.52 -9.37
N SER A 383 6.10 -26.12 -10.13
CA SER A 383 6.43 -27.09 -11.20
C SER A 383 7.16 -26.46 -12.39
N GLN A 384 7.20 -25.13 -12.47
CA GLN A 384 7.80 -24.39 -13.57
C GLN A 384 9.13 -23.72 -13.20
N LEU A 385 9.64 -23.91 -11.97
CA LEU A 385 10.84 -23.23 -11.45
C LEU A 385 12.09 -23.37 -12.34
N PHE A 386 12.22 -24.49 -13.05
CA PHE A 386 13.38 -24.78 -13.91
C PHE A 386 13.22 -24.28 -15.34
N LYS A 387 12.01 -23.89 -15.76
CA LYS A 387 11.74 -23.36 -17.09
C LYS A 387 12.25 -21.93 -17.25
N LYS A 388 12.39 -21.49 -18.48
CA LYS A 388 12.61 -20.10 -18.89
C LYS A 388 11.27 -19.42 -19.19
N PRO A 389 11.19 -18.08 -19.11
CA PRO A 389 9.95 -17.34 -19.40
C PRO A 389 9.30 -17.67 -20.74
N ALA A 390 10.09 -17.91 -21.79
CA ALA A 390 9.59 -18.25 -23.13
C ALA A 390 8.85 -19.61 -23.19
N GLU A 391 9.01 -20.47 -22.19
CA GLU A 391 8.36 -21.79 -22.10
C GLU A 391 7.06 -21.76 -21.28
N LEU A 392 6.61 -20.57 -20.87
CA LEU A 392 5.45 -20.35 -20.01
C LEU A 392 4.32 -19.66 -20.78
N SER A 393 3.07 -19.95 -20.40
CA SER A 393 1.92 -19.17 -20.84
C SER A 393 1.96 -17.74 -20.27
N GLY A 394 1.23 -16.80 -20.87
CA GLY A 394 1.16 -15.42 -20.38
C GLY A 394 0.74 -15.33 -18.91
N GLY A 395 -0.30 -16.08 -18.51
CA GLY A 395 -0.76 -16.09 -17.11
C GLY A 395 0.29 -16.69 -16.15
N GLN A 396 1.07 -17.67 -16.60
CA GLN A 396 2.21 -18.20 -15.84
C GLN A 396 3.33 -17.17 -15.72
N GLN A 397 3.68 -16.45 -16.80
CA GLN A 397 4.68 -15.38 -16.75
C GLN A 397 4.25 -14.27 -15.77
N GLN A 398 2.97 -13.91 -15.75
CA GLN A 398 2.44 -12.94 -14.80
C GLN A 398 2.57 -13.41 -13.35
N ARG A 399 2.26 -14.68 -13.05
CA ARG A 399 2.47 -15.27 -11.72
C ARG A 399 3.94 -15.23 -11.31
N VAL A 400 4.86 -15.48 -12.23
CA VAL A 400 6.32 -15.33 -11.98
C VAL A 400 6.70 -13.87 -11.70
N ALA A 401 6.13 -12.91 -12.43
CA ALA A 401 6.39 -11.49 -12.21
C ALA A 401 5.88 -11.03 -10.83
N ILE A 402 4.70 -11.50 -10.43
CA ILE A 402 4.14 -11.26 -9.10
C ILE A 402 5.01 -11.91 -8.03
N ALA A 403 5.37 -13.19 -8.17
CA ALA A 403 6.28 -13.90 -7.27
C ALA A 403 7.59 -13.14 -7.06
N ARG A 404 8.21 -12.67 -8.16
CA ARG A 404 9.42 -11.85 -8.10
C ARG A 404 9.20 -10.53 -7.36
N SER A 405 8.05 -9.88 -7.54
CA SER A 405 7.73 -8.61 -6.87
C SER A 405 7.50 -8.79 -5.36
N ILE A 406 6.96 -9.93 -4.93
CA ILE A 406 6.58 -10.18 -3.54
C ILE A 406 7.62 -10.97 -2.72
N VAL A 407 8.66 -11.52 -3.35
CA VAL A 407 9.65 -12.36 -2.65
C VAL A 407 10.34 -11.66 -1.48
N LYS A 408 10.38 -10.33 -1.51
CA LYS A 408 10.90 -9.47 -0.43
C LYS A 408 9.90 -9.17 0.68
N LYS A 409 8.67 -9.71 0.59
CA LYS A 409 7.53 -9.44 1.48
C LYS A 409 7.23 -7.93 1.58
N PRO A 410 7.02 -7.22 0.45
CA PRO A 410 6.64 -5.80 0.47
C PRO A 410 5.25 -5.62 1.10
N LYS A 411 4.96 -4.39 1.57
CA LYS A 411 3.65 -4.05 2.15
C LYS A 411 2.66 -3.49 1.13
N ILE A 412 3.17 -3.06 -0.03
CA ILE A 412 2.41 -2.48 -1.14
C ILE A 412 2.78 -3.24 -2.41
N LEU A 413 1.76 -3.59 -3.21
CA LEU A 413 1.88 -4.17 -4.53
C LEU A 413 1.28 -3.23 -5.58
N LEU A 414 2.05 -2.91 -6.61
CA LEU A 414 1.63 -2.05 -7.71
C LEU A 414 1.58 -2.89 -8.99
N LEU A 415 0.45 -2.86 -9.69
CA LEU A 415 0.21 -3.66 -10.89
C LEU A 415 -0.17 -2.72 -12.03
N ASP A 416 0.67 -2.60 -13.06
CA ASP A 416 0.44 -1.76 -14.24
C ASP A 416 -0.09 -2.59 -15.41
N GLU A 417 -1.37 -2.46 -15.74
CA GLU A 417 -2.08 -3.20 -16.80
C GLU A 417 -1.69 -4.68 -16.89
N PRO A 418 -1.75 -5.42 -15.77
CA PRO A 418 -1.07 -6.70 -15.68
C PRO A 418 -1.74 -7.80 -16.53
N LEU A 419 -2.97 -7.56 -17.02
CA LEU A 419 -3.80 -8.49 -17.79
C LEU A 419 -3.85 -8.17 -19.30
N SER A 420 -3.29 -7.04 -19.76
CA SER A 420 -3.47 -6.57 -21.14
C SER A 420 -2.93 -7.54 -22.20
N ASN A 421 -1.87 -8.27 -21.86
CA ASN A 421 -1.16 -9.19 -22.76
C ASN A 421 -1.73 -10.62 -22.72
N LEU A 422 -2.87 -10.85 -22.06
CA LEU A 422 -3.52 -12.15 -21.96
C LEU A 422 -4.72 -12.28 -22.90
N ASP A 423 -5.04 -13.51 -23.30
CA ASP A 423 -6.32 -13.82 -23.94
C ASP A 423 -7.49 -13.75 -22.95
N ALA A 424 -8.72 -13.69 -23.45
CA ALA A 424 -9.92 -13.50 -22.62
C ALA A 424 -10.08 -14.57 -21.52
N LYS A 425 -9.79 -15.85 -21.80
CA LYS A 425 -9.97 -16.93 -20.83
C LYS A 425 -8.91 -16.87 -19.72
N LEU A 426 -7.67 -16.57 -20.09
CA LEU A 426 -6.57 -16.38 -19.15
C LEU A 426 -6.76 -15.11 -18.32
N ARG A 427 -7.34 -14.03 -18.87
CA ARG A 427 -7.68 -12.81 -18.10
C ARG A 427 -8.61 -13.12 -16.96
N VAL A 428 -9.71 -13.83 -17.21
CA VAL A 428 -10.72 -14.15 -16.18
C VAL A 428 -10.08 -14.95 -15.04
N SER A 429 -9.42 -16.07 -15.37
CA SER A 429 -8.79 -16.93 -14.36
C SER A 429 -7.64 -16.24 -13.60
N THR A 430 -6.86 -15.39 -14.27
CA THR A 430 -5.76 -14.67 -13.61
C THR A 430 -6.28 -13.55 -12.72
N ARG A 431 -7.35 -12.87 -13.11
CA ARG A 431 -8.03 -11.85 -12.30
C ARG A 431 -8.60 -12.43 -11.01
N GLU A 432 -9.31 -13.55 -11.10
CA GLU A 432 -9.81 -14.29 -9.92
C GLU A 432 -8.67 -14.68 -8.98
N TRP A 433 -7.57 -15.19 -9.56
CA TRP A 433 -6.39 -15.55 -8.79
C TRP A 433 -5.73 -14.34 -8.11
N ILE A 434 -5.60 -13.19 -8.77
CA ILE A 434 -5.07 -11.96 -8.14
C ILE A 434 -5.94 -11.53 -6.96
N LYS A 435 -7.28 -11.56 -7.10
CA LYS A 435 -8.20 -11.20 -6.01
C LYS A 435 -7.98 -12.11 -4.81
N LYS A 436 -7.98 -13.42 -5.05
CA LYS A 436 -7.79 -14.43 -4.01
C LYS A 436 -6.43 -14.25 -3.30
N PHE A 437 -5.36 -14.12 -4.07
CA PHE A 437 -4.02 -13.87 -3.54
C PHE A 437 -3.96 -12.61 -2.67
N GLN A 438 -4.59 -11.52 -3.12
CA GLN A 438 -4.62 -10.27 -2.37
C GLN A 438 -5.41 -10.41 -1.06
N MET A 439 -6.56 -11.08 -1.09
CA MET A 439 -7.37 -11.36 0.10
C MET A 439 -6.62 -12.23 1.12
N GLU A 440 -5.91 -13.28 0.66
CA GLU A 440 -5.15 -14.17 1.52
C GLU A 440 -3.91 -13.50 2.14
N THR A 441 -3.28 -12.58 1.42
CA THR A 441 -2.04 -11.92 1.87
C THR A 441 -2.26 -10.60 2.60
N GLY A 442 -3.40 -9.93 2.39
CA GLY A 442 -3.68 -8.60 2.94
C GLY A 442 -2.72 -7.52 2.44
N ILE A 443 -2.03 -7.75 1.31
CA ILE A 443 -1.13 -6.77 0.73
C ILE A 443 -1.94 -5.61 0.12
N THR A 444 -1.55 -4.38 0.45
CA THR A 444 -2.22 -3.19 -0.10
C THR A 444 -1.89 -3.08 -1.58
N THR A 445 -2.88 -3.06 -2.46
CA THR A 445 -2.65 -3.24 -3.89
C THR A 445 -3.23 -2.08 -4.69
N VAL A 446 -2.44 -1.51 -5.60
CA VAL A 446 -2.91 -0.56 -6.61
C VAL A 446 -2.85 -1.24 -7.98
N PHE A 447 -4.00 -1.33 -8.63
CA PHE A 447 -4.21 -1.99 -9.92
C PHE A 447 -4.53 -0.95 -10.99
N VAL A 448 -3.78 -0.88 -12.08
CA VAL A 448 -4.08 0.01 -13.21
C VAL A 448 -4.71 -0.80 -14.32
N THR A 449 -5.82 -0.32 -14.84
CA THR A 449 -6.44 -0.90 -16.03
C THR A 449 -7.19 0.14 -16.85
N HIS A 450 -7.38 -0.15 -18.13
CA HIS A 450 -8.31 0.54 -19.00
C HIS A 450 -9.62 -0.24 -19.18
N ASP A 451 -9.69 -1.48 -18.68
CA ASP A 451 -10.86 -2.36 -18.76
C ASP A 451 -11.74 -2.16 -17.52
N GLN A 452 -12.99 -1.77 -17.76
CA GLN A 452 -13.98 -1.55 -16.71
C GLN A 452 -14.44 -2.84 -16.02
N GLU A 453 -14.53 -3.97 -16.73
CA GLU A 453 -14.94 -5.24 -16.14
C GLU A 453 -13.88 -5.73 -15.15
N GLU A 454 -12.61 -5.53 -15.48
CA GLU A 454 -11.50 -5.83 -14.57
C GLU A 454 -11.66 -5.02 -13.28
N ALA A 455 -11.75 -3.69 -13.40
CA ALA A 455 -11.87 -2.80 -12.25
C ALA A 455 -13.10 -3.09 -11.39
N LEU A 456 -14.28 -3.28 -12.00
CA LEU A 456 -15.54 -3.54 -11.28
C LEU A 456 -15.54 -4.87 -10.52
N SER A 457 -14.86 -5.88 -11.05
CA SER A 457 -14.87 -7.23 -10.48
C SER A 457 -13.88 -7.46 -9.33
N ILE A 458 -12.73 -6.77 -9.34
CA ILE A 458 -11.62 -7.08 -8.42
C ILE A 458 -11.44 -6.07 -7.29
N SER A 459 -11.90 -4.83 -7.51
CA SER A 459 -11.53 -3.70 -6.65
C SER A 459 -12.46 -3.56 -5.46
N ASP A 460 -11.89 -3.21 -4.32
CA ASP A 460 -12.66 -2.73 -3.18
C ASP A 460 -13.09 -1.28 -3.43
N LYS A 461 -12.24 -0.51 -4.13
CA LYS A 461 -12.51 0.88 -4.55
C LYS A 461 -11.91 1.17 -5.92
N ILE A 462 -12.57 2.02 -6.71
CA ILE A 462 -12.13 2.43 -8.03
C ILE A 462 -11.99 3.95 -8.05
N TYR A 463 -10.87 4.44 -8.57
CA TYR A 463 -10.64 5.84 -8.89
C TYR A 463 -10.67 6.01 -10.42
N VAL A 464 -11.74 6.61 -10.92
CA VAL A 464 -11.95 6.90 -12.34
C VAL A 464 -11.24 8.22 -12.68
N MET A 465 -10.34 8.19 -13.65
CA MET A 465 -9.52 9.33 -14.07
C MET A 465 -9.80 9.69 -15.53
N SER A 466 -9.78 11.00 -15.83
CA SER A 466 -9.91 11.54 -17.19
C SER A 466 -9.06 12.79 -17.34
N LYS A 467 -8.29 12.87 -18.43
CA LYS A 467 -7.42 14.01 -18.76
C LYS A 467 -6.58 14.50 -17.56
N GLY A 468 -5.98 13.57 -16.80
CA GLY A 468 -5.15 13.89 -15.63
C GLY A 468 -5.91 14.24 -14.35
N ASN A 469 -7.25 14.36 -14.39
CA ASN A 469 -8.07 14.72 -13.24
C ASN A 469 -8.84 13.50 -12.71
N LEU A 470 -9.00 13.42 -11.39
CA LEU A 470 -9.89 12.46 -10.75
C LEU A 470 -11.35 12.86 -11.01
N GLN A 471 -12.14 11.93 -11.53
CA GLN A 471 -13.57 12.13 -11.83
C GLN A 471 -14.45 11.64 -10.68
N GLN A 472 -14.14 10.45 -10.16
CA GLN A 472 -14.85 9.83 -9.05
C GLN A 472 -13.98 8.77 -8.38
N GLY A 473 -14.07 8.64 -7.06
CA GLY A 473 -13.36 7.64 -6.27
C GLY A 473 -14.27 6.95 -5.27
N ASP A 474 -14.79 5.76 -5.60
CA ASP A 474 -15.82 5.08 -4.80
C ASP A 474 -15.82 3.55 -5.00
N ILE A 475 -16.63 2.83 -4.24
CA ILE A 475 -16.83 1.39 -4.41
C ILE A 475 -17.46 1.06 -5.78
N PRO A 476 -17.20 -0.12 -6.37
CA PRO A 476 -17.68 -0.47 -7.72
C PRO A 476 -19.17 -0.23 -7.97
N VAL A 477 -20.02 -0.59 -7.00
CA VAL A 477 -21.47 -0.40 -7.09
C VAL A 477 -21.84 1.07 -7.24
N ASN A 478 -21.21 1.96 -6.46
CA ASN A 478 -21.48 3.41 -6.54
C ASN A 478 -20.94 4.03 -7.83
N ILE A 479 -19.83 3.53 -8.37
CA ILE A 479 -19.33 3.97 -9.67
C ILE A 479 -20.34 3.68 -10.79
N TYR A 480 -21.06 2.56 -10.70
CA TYR A 480 -22.07 2.17 -11.68
C TYR A 480 -23.42 2.89 -11.48
N GLU A 481 -23.95 2.82 -10.26
CA GLU A 481 -25.30 3.26 -9.85
C GLU A 481 -25.38 4.75 -9.53
N LYS A 482 -24.25 5.40 -9.19
CA LYS A 482 -24.21 6.81 -8.79
C LYS A 482 -23.02 7.53 -9.45
N PRO A 483 -22.98 7.59 -10.79
CA PRO A 483 -21.90 8.27 -11.49
C PRO A 483 -21.90 9.77 -11.17
N SER A 484 -20.77 10.33 -10.74
CA SER A 484 -20.70 11.73 -10.28
C SER A 484 -20.89 12.75 -11.42
N ASN A 485 -20.63 12.35 -12.65
CA ASN A 485 -20.77 13.20 -13.83
C ASN A 485 -21.04 12.36 -15.09
N LEU A 486 -21.39 13.05 -16.18
CA LEU A 486 -21.70 12.44 -17.47
C LEU A 486 -20.56 11.57 -18.01
N PHE A 487 -19.30 11.95 -17.78
CA PHE A 487 -18.16 11.16 -18.23
C PHE A 487 -18.15 9.79 -17.57
N VAL A 488 -18.29 9.71 -16.25
CA VAL A 488 -18.33 8.41 -15.54
C VAL A 488 -19.53 7.58 -15.99
N ALA A 489 -20.69 8.21 -16.15
CA ALA A 489 -21.91 7.55 -16.61
C ALA A 489 -21.76 6.94 -18.02
N ASN A 490 -21.08 7.65 -18.92
CA ASN A 490 -20.84 7.21 -20.28
C ASN A 490 -19.71 6.18 -20.38
N PHE A 491 -18.68 6.33 -19.55
CA PHE A 491 -17.48 5.49 -19.58
C PHE A 491 -17.69 4.13 -18.92
N ILE A 492 -18.56 4.05 -17.90
CA ILE A 492 -18.86 2.84 -17.15
C ILE A 492 -20.11 2.17 -17.71
N GLY A 493 -20.05 0.86 -18.01
CA GLY A 493 -21.14 0.04 -18.55
C GLY A 493 -20.94 -0.34 -20.03
N THR A 494 -21.28 -1.57 -20.38
CA THR A 494 -21.36 -2.04 -21.78
C THR A 494 -22.74 -2.66 -22.00
N PRO A 495 -23.62 -2.08 -22.84
CA PRO A 495 -23.45 -0.83 -23.59
C PRO A 495 -23.43 0.40 -22.67
N SER A 496 -22.96 1.53 -23.19
CA SER A 496 -22.93 2.79 -22.45
C SER A 496 -24.34 3.28 -22.11
N MET A 497 -24.45 4.13 -21.09
CA MET A 497 -25.71 4.82 -20.77
C MET A 497 -26.23 5.60 -21.99
N ASN A 498 -27.54 5.56 -22.21
CA ASN A 498 -28.21 6.38 -23.23
C ASN A 498 -28.36 7.79 -22.70
N PHE A 499 -28.12 8.79 -23.55
CA PHE A 499 -28.27 10.20 -23.19
C PHE A 499 -29.20 10.91 -24.15
N MET A 500 -30.08 11.74 -23.60
CA MET A 500 -31.02 12.58 -24.34
C MET A 500 -30.98 13.99 -23.78
N GLU A 501 -30.92 15.00 -24.65
CA GLU A 501 -31.10 16.38 -24.21
C GLU A 501 -32.57 16.67 -23.91
N ASN A 502 -32.83 17.37 -22.82
CA ASN A 502 -34.20 17.70 -22.43
C ASN A 502 -34.27 19.02 -21.67
N ARG A 503 -35.48 19.57 -21.53
CA ARG A 503 -35.75 20.75 -20.73
C ARG A 503 -36.89 20.46 -19.77
N ILE A 504 -36.62 20.62 -18.47
CA ILE A 504 -37.67 20.48 -17.46
C ILE A 504 -38.55 21.72 -17.52
N ASN A 505 -39.86 21.53 -17.68
CA ASN A 505 -40.81 22.63 -17.84
C ASN A 505 -41.03 23.42 -16.52
N ASP A 506 -41.88 24.44 -16.59
CA ASP A 506 -42.27 25.30 -15.46
C ASP A 506 -43.02 24.54 -14.35
N ARG A 507 -43.67 23.42 -14.71
CA ARG A 507 -44.35 22.50 -13.78
C ARG A 507 -43.41 21.46 -13.17
N GLY A 508 -42.14 21.43 -13.57
CA GLY A 508 -41.17 20.43 -13.12
C GLY A 508 -41.33 19.08 -13.80
N GLU A 509 -41.95 19.02 -14.97
CA GLU A 509 -42.19 17.77 -15.71
C GLU A 509 -41.13 17.56 -16.78
N ILE A 510 -40.72 16.31 -16.92
CA ILE A 510 -39.83 15.83 -17.97
C ILE A 510 -40.70 15.25 -19.07
N LEU A 511 -40.65 15.87 -20.24
CA LEU A 511 -41.44 15.48 -21.41
C LEU A 511 -40.54 14.87 -22.47
N ILE A 512 -40.92 13.70 -22.98
CA ILE A 512 -40.26 13.05 -24.11
C ILE A 512 -41.31 12.79 -25.19
N ASN A 513 -41.07 13.32 -26.40
CA ASN A 513 -42.01 13.24 -27.53
C ASN A 513 -43.45 13.67 -27.15
N GLY A 514 -43.57 14.70 -26.31
CA GLY A 514 -44.86 15.24 -25.84
C GLY A 514 -45.54 14.46 -24.72
N LYS A 515 -45.00 13.31 -24.29
CA LYS A 515 -45.52 12.50 -23.18
C LYS A 515 -44.71 12.73 -21.91
N LYS A 516 -45.38 12.64 -20.76
CA LYS A 516 -44.73 12.80 -19.45
C LYS A 516 -43.96 11.54 -19.09
N MET A 517 -42.65 11.68 -18.91
CA MET A 517 -41.78 10.59 -18.48
C MET A 517 -41.65 10.52 -16.96
N ASN A 518 -41.41 11.67 -16.31
CA ASN A 518 -41.31 11.80 -14.85
C ASN A 518 -41.47 13.29 -14.45
N SER A 519 -41.38 13.62 -13.16
CA SER A 519 -41.39 15.00 -12.69
C SER A 519 -40.43 15.25 -11.52
N ILE A 520 -39.66 16.34 -11.62
CA ILE A 520 -38.79 16.90 -10.58
C ILE A 520 -39.27 18.30 -10.24
N SER A 521 -39.98 18.45 -9.12
CA SER A 521 -40.56 19.73 -8.71
C SER A 521 -39.51 20.79 -8.37
N ARG A 522 -38.29 20.37 -8.00
CA ARG A 522 -37.17 21.21 -7.54
C ARG A 522 -36.34 21.83 -8.67
N MET A 523 -36.48 21.35 -9.91
CA MET A 523 -35.70 21.83 -11.05
C MET A 523 -36.64 22.26 -12.17
N ARG A 524 -37.07 23.53 -12.15
CA ARG A 524 -38.00 24.08 -13.14
C ARG A 524 -37.25 24.93 -14.16
N ASN A 525 -37.72 24.92 -15.41
CA ASN A 525 -37.19 25.73 -16.51
C ASN A 525 -35.68 25.56 -16.76
N ARG A 526 -35.15 24.34 -16.59
CA ARG A 526 -33.72 24.05 -16.71
C ARG A 526 -33.44 23.06 -17.84
N ASP A 527 -32.44 23.37 -18.65
CA ASP A 527 -31.90 22.43 -19.65
C ASP A 527 -31.03 21.39 -18.94
N VAL A 528 -31.27 20.12 -19.24
CA VAL A 528 -30.63 18.97 -18.58
C VAL A 528 -30.30 17.90 -19.61
N ILE A 529 -29.41 16.98 -19.23
CA ILE A 529 -29.17 15.75 -19.98
C ILE A 529 -29.75 14.60 -19.17
N ILE A 530 -30.64 13.83 -19.78
CA ILE A 530 -31.24 12.65 -19.17
C ILE A 530 -30.44 11.43 -19.58
N GLY A 531 -29.94 10.69 -18.60
CA GLY A 531 -29.28 9.43 -18.76
C GLY A 531 -30.20 8.27 -18.37
N ILE A 532 -30.21 7.20 -19.15
CA ILE A 532 -30.85 5.94 -18.78
C ILE A 532 -30.01 4.75 -19.22
N ARG A 533 -29.78 3.80 -18.31
CA ARG A 533 -29.01 2.60 -18.64
C ARG A 533 -29.81 1.72 -19.62
N PRO A 534 -29.15 1.05 -20.57
CA PRO A 534 -29.81 0.15 -21.52
C PRO A 534 -30.68 -0.94 -20.87
N GLU A 535 -30.28 -1.46 -19.71
CA GLU A 535 -31.01 -2.48 -18.95
C GLU A 535 -32.23 -1.93 -18.17
N HIS A 536 -32.35 -0.61 -18.06
CA HIS A 536 -33.51 0.06 -17.46
C HIS A 536 -34.58 0.43 -18.50
N ILE A 537 -34.39 0.01 -19.75
CA ILE A 537 -35.37 0.13 -20.83
C ILE A 537 -35.93 -1.25 -21.11
N ARG A 538 -37.25 -1.39 -21.11
CA ARG A 538 -37.92 -2.65 -21.44
C ARG A 538 -38.62 -2.57 -22.77
N ILE A 539 -38.65 -3.69 -23.48
CA ILE A 539 -39.41 -3.87 -24.72
C ILE A 539 -40.77 -4.44 -24.32
N SER A 540 -41.88 -3.84 -24.74
CA SER A 540 -43.24 -4.17 -24.29
C SER A 540 -43.69 -5.62 -24.56
N GLN A 541 -42.97 -6.38 -25.38
CA GLN A 541 -43.21 -7.81 -25.59
C GLN A 541 -42.72 -8.69 -24.43
N ASP A 542 -41.99 -8.10 -23.47
CA ASP A 542 -41.64 -8.72 -22.20
C ASP A 542 -42.84 -8.71 -21.24
N THR A 543 -43.46 -9.87 -21.06
CA THR A 543 -44.65 -10.07 -20.22
C THR A 543 -44.33 -10.20 -18.72
N SER A 544 -43.07 -10.04 -18.31
CA SER A 544 -42.72 -10.07 -16.88
C SER A 544 -43.27 -8.83 -16.16
N THR A 545 -44.17 -9.05 -15.20
CA THR A 545 -44.75 -8.00 -14.36
C THR A 545 -43.65 -7.31 -13.55
N ASN A 546 -43.51 -5.99 -13.72
CA ASN A 546 -42.57 -5.19 -12.95
C ASN A 546 -43.26 -3.88 -12.51
N ASP A 547 -43.55 -3.76 -11.21
CA ASP A 547 -44.27 -2.62 -10.61
C ASP A 547 -43.53 -1.27 -10.75
N PHE A 548 -42.28 -1.31 -11.21
CA PHE A 548 -41.45 -0.13 -11.47
C PHE A 548 -41.52 0.38 -12.91
N LEU A 549 -42.35 -0.20 -13.79
CA LEU A 549 -42.51 0.31 -15.16
C LEU A 549 -43.30 1.61 -15.16
N ASN A 550 -42.91 2.55 -16.01
CA ASN A 550 -43.77 3.67 -16.34
C ASN A 550 -45.01 3.18 -17.09
N ASP A 551 -46.17 3.79 -16.78
CA ASP A 551 -47.46 3.47 -17.41
C ASP A 551 -47.52 3.83 -18.92
N GLU A 552 -46.52 4.57 -19.41
CA GLU A 552 -46.42 5.07 -20.78
C GLU A 552 -45.50 4.19 -21.63
N GLU A 553 -46.02 3.72 -22.76
CA GLU A 553 -45.25 3.09 -23.83
C GLU A 553 -44.90 4.11 -24.92
N TYR A 554 -43.73 3.92 -25.52
CA TYR A 554 -43.25 4.76 -26.60
C TYR A 554 -42.92 3.93 -27.84
N GLU A 555 -43.34 4.42 -29.01
CA GLU A 555 -43.01 3.81 -30.30
C GLU A 555 -41.57 4.14 -30.70
N THR A 556 -40.89 3.12 -31.22
CA THR A 556 -39.49 3.18 -31.69
C THR A 556 -39.34 2.32 -32.94
N GLU A 557 -38.22 2.50 -33.65
CA GLU A 557 -37.88 1.73 -34.84
C GLU A 557 -36.49 1.09 -34.69
N ILE A 558 -36.35 -0.19 -35.07
CA ILE A 558 -35.07 -0.90 -35.02
C ILE A 558 -34.12 -0.36 -36.10
N ILE A 559 -32.97 0.17 -35.67
CA ILE A 559 -31.86 0.56 -36.55
C ILE A 559 -30.90 -0.61 -36.76
N SER A 560 -30.52 -1.28 -35.67
CA SER A 560 -29.60 -2.41 -35.71
C SER A 560 -29.75 -3.26 -34.45
N TYR A 561 -29.32 -4.52 -34.50
CA TYR A 561 -29.30 -5.40 -33.34
C TYR A 561 -28.07 -6.30 -33.35
N GLU A 562 -27.62 -6.69 -32.16
CA GLU A 562 -26.49 -7.59 -31.92
C GLU A 562 -26.94 -8.73 -31.01
N LEU A 563 -26.80 -9.97 -31.48
CA LEU A 563 -27.20 -11.17 -30.73
C LEU A 563 -25.97 -11.86 -30.15
N LEU A 564 -25.70 -11.67 -28.85
CA LEU A 564 -24.58 -12.29 -28.13
C LEU A 564 -25.02 -13.49 -27.27
N GLY A 565 -26.29 -13.90 -27.38
CA GLY A 565 -26.86 -15.06 -26.70
C GLY A 565 -27.45 -14.71 -25.34
N LYS A 566 -26.61 -14.59 -24.31
CA LYS A 566 -27.07 -14.30 -22.93
C LYS A 566 -27.62 -12.88 -22.79
N THR A 567 -26.96 -11.92 -23.44
CA THR A 567 -27.33 -10.50 -23.41
C THR A 567 -27.34 -10.01 -24.84
N ASN A 568 -28.48 -9.52 -25.34
CA ASN A 568 -28.58 -9.00 -26.69
C ASN A 568 -28.84 -7.50 -26.65
N TYR A 569 -28.37 -6.80 -27.67
CA TYR A 569 -28.50 -5.35 -27.77
C TYR A 569 -29.32 -4.99 -29.00
N VAL A 570 -30.21 -4.02 -28.85
CA VAL A 570 -30.90 -3.40 -29.98
C VAL A 570 -30.70 -1.90 -29.93
N LYS A 571 -30.35 -1.30 -31.07
CA LYS A 571 -30.33 0.16 -31.25
C LYS A 571 -31.65 0.58 -31.88
N LEU A 572 -32.32 1.50 -31.22
CA LEU A 572 -33.64 1.99 -31.56
C LEU A 572 -33.56 3.47 -31.91
N LYS A 573 -34.26 3.86 -32.97
CA LYS A 573 -34.55 5.26 -33.27
C LYS A 573 -35.67 5.73 -32.36
N PHE A 574 -35.42 6.78 -31.60
CA PHE A 574 -36.35 7.33 -30.62
C PHE A 574 -36.42 8.85 -30.77
N GLY A 575 -37.40 9.33 -31.52
CA GLY A 575 -37.41 10.71 -31.99
C GLY A 575 -36.22 10.98 -32.92
N ASP A 576 -35.42 11.99 -32.58
CA ASP A 576 -34.16 12.32 -33.26
C ASP A 576 -32.94 11.61 -32.65
N ASP A 577 -33.11 10.97 -31.49
CA ASP A 577 -32.04 10.28 -30.77
C ASP A 577 -31.95 8.79 -31.13
N VAL A 578 -30.79 8.20 -30.84
CA VAL A 578 -30.55 6.75 -30.94
C VAL A 578 -30.26 6.20 -29.56
N ILE A 579 -31.06 5.23 -29.12
CA ILE A 579 -30.92 4.60 -27.81
C ILE A 579 -30.62 3.11 -27.96
N SER A 580 -29.82 2.57 -27.05
CA SER A 580 -29.48 1.16 -26.95
C SER A 580 -30.29 0.51 -25.83
N VAL A 581 -30.84 -0.68 -26.09
CA VAL A 581 -31.63 -1.44 -25.13
C VAL A 581 -31.06 -2.85 -25.00
N VAL A 582 -31.02 -3.35 -23.77
CA VAL A 582 -30.62 -4.73 -23.47
C VAL A 582 -31.85 -5.61 -23.35
N PHE A 583 -31.85 -6.77 -23.99
CA PHE A 583 -32.97 -7.72 -23.91
C PHE A 583 -32.50 -9.19 -23.88
N ASP A 584 -33.34 -10.05 -23.29
CA ASP A 584 -33.15 -11.50 -23.24
C ASP A 584 -33.50 -12.14 -24.61
N SER A 585 -32.68 -13.08 -25.08
CA SER A 585 -32.89 -13.78 -26.37
C SER A 585 -34.24 -14.47 -26.49
N ARG A 586 -34.88 -14.80 -25.36
CA ARG A 586 -36.20 -15.46 -25.34
C ARG A 586 -37.36 -14.53 -25.71
N LEU A 587 -37.16 -13.21 -25.67
CA LEU A 587 -38.22 -12.22 -25.84
C LEU A 587 -38.54 -11.94 -27.31
N LEU A 588 -37.55 -12.06 -28.21
CA LEU A 588 -37.69 -11.68 -29.61
C LEU A 588 -37.18 -12.81 -30.52
N THR A 589 -38.09 -13.68 -30.97
CA THR A 589 -37.75 -14.82 -31.84
C THR A 589 -37.44 -14.40 -33.28
N LYS A 590 -37.87 -13.21 -33.71
CA LYS A 590 -37.54 -12.59 -35.00
C LYS A 590 -37.40 -11.09 -34.83
N LEU A 591 -36.27 -10.55 -35.27
CA LEU A 591 -36.03 -9.11 -35.37
C LEU A 591 -35.78 -8.77 -36.83
N GLU A 592 -36.49 -7.76 -37.33
CA GLU A 592 -36.30 -7.24 -38.68
C GLU A 592 -35.88 -5.77 -38.61
N TYR A 593 -35.03 -5.35 -39.56
CA TYR A 593 -34.68 -3.94 -39.71
C TYR A 593 -35.94 -3.12 -39.97
N ASN A 594 -36.00 -1.91 -39.40
CA ASN A 594 -37.14 -0.99 -39.50
C ASN A 594 -38.46 -1.52 -38.88
N GLN A 595 -38.41 -2.63 -38.14
CA GLN A 595 -39.54 -3.10 -37.36
C GLN A 595 -39.86 -2.08 -36.26
N LYS A 596 -41.14 -1.73 -36.12
CA LYS A 596 -41.59 -0.91 -35.00
C LYS A 596 -41.67 -1.72 -33.72
N LEU A 597 -41.11 -1.17 -32.65
CA LEU A 597 -41.18 -1.73 -31.30
C LEU A 597 -41.73 -0.70 -30.34
N LYS A 598 -42.37 -1.19 -29.28
CA LYS A 598 -42.73 -0.36 -28.14
C LYS A 598 -41.78 -0.61 -26.99
N ILE A 599 -41.40 0.47 -26.33
CA ILE A 599 -40.56 0.43 -25.14
C ILE A 599 -41.19 1.19 -23.98
N SER A 600 -40.79 0.83 -22.78
CA SER A 600 -41.10 1.52 -21.54
C SER A 600 -39.83 1.68 -20.70
N PHE A 601 -39.82 2.70 -19.84
CA PHE A 601 -38.69 3.04 -18.99
C PHE A 601 -39.00 2.66 -17.54
N LEU A 602 -38.00 2.16 -16.80
CA LEU A 602 -38.13 1.94 -15.37
C LEU A 602 -38.14 3.28 -14.60
N ARG A 603 -39.06 3.42 -13.65
CA ARG A 603 -39.10 4.47 -12.62
C ARG A 603 -37.89 4.33 -11.68
N ASN A 604 -37.43 5.42 -11.07
CA ASN A 604 -36.30 5.45 -10.12
C ASN A 604 -34.92 5.11 -10.71
N HIS A 605 -34.77 5.17 -12.05
CA HIS A 605 -33.55 4.80 -12.77
C HIS A 605 -33.18 5.81 -13.88
N LEU A 606 -33.69 7.04 -13.79
CA LEU A 606 -33.36 8.15 -14.67
C LEU A 606 -32.33 9.06 -14.02
N TYR A 607 -31.24 9.30 -14.72
CA TYR A 607 -30.11 10.08 -14.24
C TYR A 607 -30.18 11.47 -14.83
N ILE A 608 -30.23 12.51 -14.02
CA ILE A 608 -30.34 13.89 -14.50
C ILE A 608 -28.99 14.57 -14.33
N PHE A 609 -28.36 14.96 -15.44
CA PHE A 609 -27.09 15.66 -15.46
C PHE A 609 -27.27 17.13 -15.85
N SER A 610 -26.41 17.99 -15.31
CA SER A 610 -26.33 19.38 -15.73
C SER A 610 -25.79 19.51 -17.17
N LYS A 611 -26.21 20.56 -17.88
CA LYS A 611 -25.62 20.99 -19.15
C LYS A 611 -24.43 21.94 -18.98
N ASP A 612 -24.13 22.34 -17.73
CA ASP A 612 -22.96 23.18 -17.38
C ASP A 612 -21.63 22.42 -17.62
N ASP A 613 -20.49 23.12 -17.58
CA ASP A 613 -19.17 22.58 -17.95
C ASP A 613 -18.79 21.26 -17.25
N ASP A 614 -19.11 21.12 -15.95
CA ASP A 614 -18.76 19.90 -15.19
C ASP A 614 -19.69 18.72 -15.44
N ARG A 615 -20.84 18.94 -16.12
CA ARG A 615 -21.90 17.95 -16.39
C ARG A 615 -22.19 17.00 -15.21
N LYS A 616 -22.30 17.58 -14.01
CA LYS A 616 -22.50 16.85 -12.74
C LYS A 616 -23.86 16.15 -12.72
N LEU A 617 -23.91 15.00 -12.06
CA LEU A 617 -25.16 14.35 -11.69
C LEU A 617 -25.89 15.22 -10.67
N LEU A 618 -27.13 15.60 -11.01
CA LEU A 618 -28.00 16.43 -10.18
C LEU A 618 -28.93 15.57 -9.32
N GLU A 619 -29.55 14.55 -9.91
CA GLU A 619 -30.52 13.68 -9.23
C GLU A 619 -30.67 12.33 -9.97
N VAL A 620 -31.15 11.30 -9.27
CA VAL A 620 -31.58 10.02 -9.84
C VAL A 620 -33.04 9.81 -9.45
N ILE A 621 -33.94 9.63 -10.42
CA ILE A 621 -35.41 9.64 -10.26
C ILE A 621 -36.14 8.51 -10.97
#